data_AF-A0A2D4K4F6-F1
#
_entry.id   AF-A0A2D4K4F6-F1
#
_cell.length_a   1.000
_cell.length_b   1.000
_cell.length_c   1.000
_cell.angle_alpha   90.00
_cell.angle_beta   90.00
_cell.angle_gamma   90.00
#
_symmetry.space_group_name_H-M   'P 1'
#
loop_
_entity.id
_entity.type
_entity.pdbx_description
1 polymer ?
#
loop_
_entity_poly.entity_id
_entity_poly.type
_entity_poly.pdbx_seq_one_letter_code
_entity_poly.pdbx_strand_id
1 'polypeptide(L)'
;GKIYAGTPRYFPLDFLVQYLEQQVCSLNWDVGYVTYTMQEIGVPLPRLLEVYDQLFKARDPYWSKMKKPLHLLECIHVLLSGYVQDPNKVATFERRRFTNICLDAVSRYLVELQSISPTLAVQTITGSFKSLQAKLERLH
;
A
#
# COMPACT_ATOMS: atom_id res chain seq x y z
N GLY A 1 -0.01 -20.01 0.89
CA GLY A 1 0.50 -18.86 0.12
C GLY A 1 1.34 -19.33 -1.06
N LYS A 2 2.62 -19.69 -0.82
CA LYS A 2 3.62 -19.92 -1.88
C LYS A 2 3.22 -20.86 -3.02
N ILE A 3 2.45 -21.91 -2.73
CA ILE A 3 2.01 -22.91 -3.74
C ILE A 3 0.90 -22.38 -4.66
N TYR A 4 0.08 -21.43 -4.20
CA TYR A 4 -1.13 -20.97 -4.92
C TYR A 4 -1.06 -19.51 -5.38
N ALA A 5 -0.01 -18.77 -5.01
CA ALA A 5 0.14 -17.34 -5.35
C ALA A 5 0.12 -17.07 -6.88
N GLY A 6 0.50 -18.07 -7.69
CA GLY A 6 0.45 -18.00 -9.16
C GLY A 6 -0.88 -18.40 -9.79
N THR A 7 -1.89 -18.82 -9.02
CA THR A 7 -3.19 -19.24 -9.56
C THR A 7 -4.31 -18.37 -9.00
N PRO A 8 -4.78 -17.35 -9.76
CA PRO A 8 -5.81 -16.40 -9.32
C PRO A 8 -7.11 -17.09 -8.88
N ARG A 9 -7.41 -18.26 -9.45
CA ARG A 9 -8.60 -19.06 -9.16
C ARG A 9 -8.58 -19.72 -7.77
N TYR A 10 -7.40 -19.87 -7.15
CA TYR A 10 -7.22 -20.48 -5.83
C TYR A 10 -6.62 -19.52 -4.79
N PHE A 11 -6.27 -18.29 -5.20
CA PHE A 11 -5.73 -17.28 -4.30
C PHE A 11 -6.44 -15.94 -4.54
N PRO A 12 -7.61 -15.72 -3.90
CA PRO A 12 -8.34 -14.46 -4.01
C PRO A 12 -7.58 -13.38 -3.23
N LEU A 13 -6.52 -12.85 -3.84
CA LEU A 13 -5.55 -11.96 -3.21
C LEU A 13 -6.24 -10.74 -2.59
N ASP A 14 -7.18 -10.15 -3.31
CA ASP A 14 -7.96 -8.98 -2.89
C ASP A 14 -8.72 -9.24 -1.59
N PHE A 15 -9.42 -10.38 -1.52
CA PHE A 15 -10.13 -10.81 -0.32
C PHE A 15 -9.16 -11.13 0.83
N LEU A 16 -8.06 -11.83 0.54
CA LEU A 16 -7.09 -12.22 1.56
C LEU A 16 -6.37 -11.01 2.15
N VAL A 17 -5.95 -10.05 1.33
CA VAL A 17 -5.33 -8.80 1.79
C VAL A 17 -6.33 -8.03 2.65
N GLN A 18 -7.57 -7.83 2.18
CA GLN A 18 -8.60 -7.15 2.97
C GLN A 18 -8.84 -7.84 4.31
N TYR A 19 -9.06 -9.16 4.29
CA TYR A 19 -9.34 -9.93 5.51
C TYR A 19 -8.17 -9.87 6.50
N LEU A 20 -6.94 -10.05 6.04
CA LEU A 20 -5.76 -9.99 6.90
C LEU A 20 -5.53 -8.60 7.46
N GLU A 21 -5.77 -7.55 6.68
CA GLU A 21 -5.67 -6.17 7.17
C GLU A 21 -6.74 -5.85 8.23
N GLN A 22 -7.96 -6.39 8.07
CA GLN A 22 -8.99 -6.28 9.09
C GLN A 22 -8.59 -7.01 10.38
N GLN A 23 -7.98 -8.19 10.28
CA GLN A 23 -7.46 -8.93 11.44
C GLN A 23 -6.31 -8.19 12.13
N VAL A 24 -5.34 -7.66 11.36
CA VAL A 24 -4.24 -6.83 11.89
C VAL A 24 -4.77 -5.59 12.60
N CYS A 25 -5.79 -4.95 12.02
CA CYS A 25 -6.47 -3.82 12.66
C CYS A 25 -7.12 -4.20 14.00
N SER A 26 -7.83 -5.34 14.04
CA SER A 26 -8.51 -5.85 15.23
C SER A 26 -7.53 -6.30 16.33
N LEU A 27 -6.40 -6.89 15.96
CA LEU A 27 -5.37 -7.38 16.86
C LEU A 27 -4.33 -6.30 17.22
N ASN A 28 -4.46 -5.11 16.62
CA ASN A 28 -3.54 -3.98 16.77
C ASN A 28 -2.07 -4.33 16.45
N TRP A 29 -1.88 -5.14 15.41
CA TRP A 29 -0.56 -5.51 14.89
C TRP A 29 0.04 -4.41 14.02
N ASP A 30 1.32 -4.56 13.69
CA ASP A 30 2.04 -3.62 12.84
C ASP A 30 1.46 -3.54 11.43
N VAL A 31 1.33 -2.31 10.91
CA VAL A 31 0.75 -1.99 9.60
C VAL A 31 1.54 -2.61 8.43
N GLY A 32 2.82 -2.93 8.65
CA GLY A 32 3.68 -3.63 7.69
C GLY A 32 3.50 -5.15 7.64
N TYR A 33 2.75 -5.76 8.57
CA TYR A 33 2.71 -7.22 8.69
C TYR A 33 2.13 -7.91 7.45
N VAL A 34 1.01 -7.42 6.92
CA VAL A 34 0.36 -8.02 5.74
C VAL A 34 1.21 -7.77 4.49
N THR A 35 1.73 -6.54 4.32
CA THR A 35 2.58 -6.19 3.17
C THR A 35 3.83 -7.06 3.12
N TYR A 36 4.51 -7.25 4.25
CA TYR A 36 5.67 -8.13 4.37
C TYR A 36 5.31 -9.59 4.08
N THR A 37 4.24 -10.10 4.69
CA THR A 37 3.80 -11.49 4.51
C THR A 37 3.47 -11.80 3.04
N MET A 38 2.82 -10.87 2.34
CA MET A 38 2.47 -11.04 0.92
C MET A 38 3.71 -11.04 0.03
N GLN A 39 4.70 -10.18 0.31
CA GLN A 39 5.99 -10.19 -0.39
C GLN A 39 6.74 -11.51 -0.17
N GLU A 40 6.78 -12.01 1.07
CA GLU A 40 7.41 -13.29 1.42
C GLU A 40 6.74 -14.49 0.74
N ILE A 41 5.43 -14.41 0.49
CA ILE A 41 4.67 -15.42 -0.25
C ILE A 41 4.98 -15.39 -1.77
N GLY A 42 5.66 -14.34 -2.26
CA GLY A 42 6.02 -14.17 -3.66
C GLY A 42 5.02 -13.33 -4.46
N VAL A 43 4.14 -12.57 -3.80
CA VAL A 43 3.23 -11.65 -4.49
C VAL A 43 4.05 -10.48 -5.05
N PRO A 44 3.98 -10.19 -6.36
CA PRO A 44 4.70 -9.07 -6.95
C PRO A 44 4.26 -7.74 -6.33
N LEU A 45 5.22 -6.86 -6.06
CA LEU A 45 4.98 -5.54 -5.47
C LEU A 45 3.97 -4.69 -6.29
N PRO A 46 4.02 -4.67 -7.64
CA PRO A 46 3.01 -3.98 -8.45
C PRO A 46 1.60 -4.52 -8.24
N ARG A 47 1.45 -5.85 -8.16
CA ARG A 47 0.15 -6.48 -7.95
C ARG A 47 -0.42 -6.16 -6.57
N LEU A 48 0.44 -6.13 -5.56
CA LEU A 48 0.05 -5.76 -4.21
C LEU A 48 -0.39 -4.29 -4.12
N LEU A 49 0.32 -3.38 -4.80
CA LEU A 49 -0.07 -1.97 -4.89
C LEU A 49 -1.45 -1.80 -5.56
N GLU A 50 -1.73 -2.54 -6.63
CA GLU A 50 -3.05 -2.53 -7.28
C GLU A 50 -4.17 -2.92 -6.31
N VAL A 51 -3.97 -3.97 -5.52
CA VAL A 51 -4.95 -4.42 -4.53
C VAL A 51 -5.20 -3.35 -3.47
N TYR A 52 -4.14 -2.75 -2.92
CA TYR A 52 -4.31 -1.66 -1.94
C TYR A 52 -4.97 -0.42 -2.55
N ASP A 53 -4.65 -0.04 -3.79
CA ASP A 53 -5.31 1.07 -4.50
C ASP A 53 -6.81 0.79 -4.72
N GLN A 54 -7.18 -0.45 -5.05
CA GLN A 54 -8.58 -0.86 -5.17
C GLN A 54 -9.31 -0.83 -3.81
N LEU A 55 -8.70 -1.34 -2.75
CA LEU A 55 -9.27 -1.31 -1.40
C LEU A 55 -9.47 0.13 -0.91
N PHE A 56 -8.51 1.01 -1.21
CA PHE A 56 -8.62 2.43 -0.89
C PHE A 56 -9.77 3.10 -1.66
N LYS A 57 -9.87 2.84 -2.97
CA LYS A 57 -10.96 3.35 -3.82
C LYS A 57 -12.34 2.80 -3.43
N ALA A 58 -12.42 1.58 -2.91
CA ALA A 58 -13.67 0.96 -2.48
C ALA A 58 -14.30 1.68 -1.26
N ARG A 59 -13.52 2.48 -0.52
CA ARG A 59 -14.00 3.29 0.63
C ARG A 59 -14.85 2.49 1.61
N ASP A 60 -14.38 1.29 1.96
CA ASP A 60 -15.11 0.39 2.85
C ASP A 60 -15.41 1.09 4.20
N PRO A 61 -16.69 1.19 4.62
CA PRO A 61 -17.07 1.79 5.90
C PRO A 61 -16.42 1.12 7.12
N TYR A 62 -15.92 -0.11 6.98
CA TYR A 62 -15.21 -0.84 8.03
C TYR A 62 -14.08 -0.03 8.67
N TRP A 63 -13.24 0.65 7.88
CA TRP A 63 -12.09 1.42 8.38
C TRP A 63 -12.50 2.60 9.26
N SER A 64 -13.59 3.27 8.87
CA SER A 64 -14.19 4.35 9.65
C SER A 64 -14.80 3.83 10.95
N LYS A 65 -15.48 2.67 10.92
CA LYS A 65 -16.02 2.01 12.12
C LYS A 65 -14.92 1.62 13.11
N MET A 66 -13.78 1.17 12.61
CA MET A 66 -12.60 0.83 13.42
C MET A 66 -11.80 2.05 13.88
N LYS A 67 -12.25 3.28 13.57
CA LYS A 67 -11.55 4.54 13.85
C LYS A 67 -10.13 4.60 13.26
N LYS A 68 -9.88 3.85 12.18
CA LYS A 68 -8.59 3.82 11.46
C LYS A 68 -8.78 4.14 9.97
N PRO A 69 -9.33 5.32 9.61
CA PRO A 69 -9.60 5.68 8.21
C PRO A 69 -8.31 5.84 7.36
N LEU A 70 -7.16 6.03 8.00
CA LEU A 70 -5.87 6.21 7.34
C LEU A 70 -5.06 4.91 7.18
N HIS A 71 -5.53 3.79 7.75
CA HIS A 71 -4.78 2.51 7.81
C HIS A 71 -4.28 2.06 6.44
N LEU A 72 -5.14 2.08 5.42
CA LEU A 72 -4.77 1.69 4.07
C LEU A 72 -3.66 2.58 3.48
N LEU A 73 -3.70 3.87 3.75
CA LEU A 73 -2.65 4.80 3.31
C LEU A 73 -1.33 4.54 4.04
N GLU A 74 -1.38 4.16 5.33
CA GLU A 74 -0.19 3.75 6.08
C GLU A 74 0.39 2.44 5.51
N CYS A 75 -0.44 1.44 5.17
CA CYS A 75 0.00 0.21 4.51
C CYS A 75 0.68 0.51 3.16
N ILE A 76 0.08 1.36 2.34
CA ILE A 76 0.64 1.79 1.05
C ILE A 76 1.97 2.49 1.25
N HIS A 77 2.07 3.39 2.25
CA HIS A 77 3.31 4.07 2.56
C HIS A 77 4.43 3.09 2.96
N VAL A 78 4.13 2.08 3.78
CA VAL A 78 5.10 1.03 4.16
C VAL A 78 5.53 0.22 2.93
N LEU A 79 4.58 -0.18 2.10
CA LEU A 79 4.83 -0.93 0.88
C LEU A 79 5.79 -0.18 -0.06
N LEU A 80 5.50 1.09 -0.34
CA LEU A 80 6.29 1.93 -1.23
C LEU A 80 7.63 2.34 -0.61
N SER A 81 7.68 2.55 0.70
CA SER A 81 8.95 2.77 1.41
C SER A 81 9.87 1.56 1.27
N GLY A 82 9.33 0.35 1.34
CA GLY A 82 10.08 -0.89 1.10
C GLY A 82 10.61 -1.00 -0.33
N TYR A 83 9.87 -0.50 -1.33
CA TYR A 83 10.36 -0.42 -2.71
C TYR A 83 11.48 0.61 -2.87
N VAL A 84 11.34 1.78 -2.25
CA VAL A 84 12.36 2.84 -2.30
C VAL A 84 13.67 2.40 -1.63
N GLN A 85 13.57 1.61 -0.56
CA GLN A 85 14.74 1.05 0.14
C GLN A 85 15.44 -0.05 -0.68
N ASP A 86 14.66 -0.89 -1.36
CA ASP A 86 15.21 -1.93 -2.25
C ASP A 86 14.47 -1.98 -3.59
N PRO A 87 14.93 -1.18 -4.58
CA PRO A 87 14.35 -1.17 -5.92
C PRO A 87 14.53 -2.50 -6.66
N ASN A 88 15.40 -3.40 -6.18
CA ASN A 88 15.62 -4.70 -6.81
C ASN A 88 14.47 -5.68 -6.63
N LYS A 89 13.51 -5.36 -5.75
CA LYS A 89 12.23 -6.07 -5.64
C LYS A 89 11.38 -6.01 -6.91
N VAL A 90 11.69 -5.09 -7.82
CA VAL A 90 11.07 -5.00 -9.15
C VAL A 90 12.14 -5.23 -10.21
N ALA A 91 11.79 -6.00 -11.24
CA ALA A 91 12.70 -6.31 -12.34
C ALA A 91 13.17 -5.02 -13.03
N THR A 92 14.47 -4.94 -13.34
CA THR A 92 15.11 -3.70 -13.82
C THR A 92 14.39 -3.05 -15.01
N PHE A 93 13.87 -3.86 -15.93
CA PHE A 93 13.14 -3.36 -17.11
C PHE A 93 11.75 -2.78 -16.77
N GLU A 94 11.13 -3.16 -15.64
CA GLU A 94 9.84 -2.64 -15.20
C GLU A 94 9.98 -1.48 -14.20
N ARG A 95 11.15 -1.29 -13.58
CA ARG A 95 11.37 -0.29 -12.52
C ARG A 95 10.92 1.10 -12.92
N ARG A 96 11.29 1.58 -14.11
CA ARG A 96 10.91 2.93 -14.56
C ARG A 96 9.40 3.08 -14.69
N ARG A 97 8.74 2.10 -15.32
CA ARG A 97 7.29 2.07 -15.46
C ARG A 97 6.61 2.01 -14.09
N PHE A 98 7.14 1.19 -13.19
CA PHE A 98 6.59 1.01 -11.86
C PHE A 98 6.78 2.26 -10.98
N THR A 99 7.94 2.90 -11.01
CA THR A 99 8.19 4.18 -10.33
C THR A 99 7.21 5.26 -10.79
N ASN A 100 6.88 5.33 -12.09
CA ASN A 100 5.84 6.24 -12.59
C ASN A 100 4.47 5.95 -12.00
N ILE A 101 4.06 4.68 -11.99
CA ILE A 101 2.78 4.27 -11.37
C ILE A 101 2.74 4.66 -9.89
N CYS A 102 3.85 4.49 -9.17
CA CYS A 102 3.96 4.89 -7.77
C CYS A 102 3.86 6.41 -7.60
N LEU A 103 4.53 7.20 -8.45
CA LEU A 103 4.45 8.68 -8.41
C LEU A 103 3.03 9.17 -8.69
N ASP A 104 2.34 8.58 -9.67
CA ASP A 104 0.95 8.91 -9.99
C ASP A 104 0.01 8.53 -8.84
N ALA A 105 0.21 7.36 -8.23
CA ALA A 105 -0.57 6.92 -7.07
C ALA A 105 -0.35 7.83 -5.86
N VAL A 106 0.90 8.14 -5.51
CA VAL A 106 1.25 9.04 -4.41
C VAL A 106 0.65 10.43 -4.61
N SER A 107 0.71 10.97 -5.83
CA SER A 107 0.09 12.25 -6.16
C SER A 107 -1.43 12.23 -5.94
N ARG A 108 -2.12 11.15 -6.36
CA ARG A 108 -3.55 10.96 -6.11
C ARG A 108 -3.86 10.90 -4.61
N TYR A 109 -3.09 10.14 -3.83
CA TYR A 109 -3.30 10.04 -2.38
C TYR A 109 -3.07 11.37 -1.67
N LEU A 110 -2.08 12.16 -2.09
CA LEU A 110 -1.82 13.49 -1.55
C LEU A 110 -2.98 14.46 -1.80
N VAL A 111 -3.59 14.42 -2.99
CA VAL A 111 -4.79 15.22 -3.31
C VAL A 111 -5.97 14.78 -2.44
N GLU A 112 -6.19 13.48 -2.28
CA GLU A 112 -7.26 12.99 -1.39
C GLU A 112 -7.02 13.37 0.07
N LEU A 113 -5.79 13.25 0.58
CA LEU A 113 -5.43 13.67 1.94
C LEU A 113 -5.67 15.16 2.19
N GLN A 114 -5.45 16.02 1.19
CA GLN A 114 -5.73 17.46 1.29
C GLN A 114 -7.23 17.77 1.39
N SER A 115 -8.09 16.88 0.88
CA SER A 115 -9.54 17.03 0.99
C SER A 115 -10.10 16.63 2.35
N ILE A 116 -9.32 15.89 3.15
CA ILE A 116 -9.70 15.46 4.50
C ILE A 116 -9.43 16.60 5.49
N SER A 117 -10.26 16.73 6.52
CA SER A 117 -10.06 17.73 7.57
C SER A 117 -8.65 17.65 8.17
N PRO A 118 -7.97 18.80 8.36
CA PRO A 118 -6.57 18.83 8.78
C PRO A 118 -6.43 18.44 10.25
N THR A 119 -6.25 17.14 10.48
CA THR A 119 -5.88 16.57 11.77
C THR A 119 -4.38 16.32 11.82
N LEU A 120 -3.80 16.20 13.02
CA LEU A 120 -2.38 15.90 13.19
C LEU A 120 -1.98 14.62 12.44
N ALA A 121 -2.80 13.58 12.50
CA ALA A 121 -2.56 12.31 11.79
C ALA A 121 -2.52 12.49 10.26
N VAL A 122 -3.46 13.27 9.71
CA VAL A 122 -3.49 13.60 8.26
C VAL A 122 -2.27 14.43 7.86
N GLN A 123 -1.81 15.36 8.70
CA GLN A 123 -0.60 16.13 8.42
C GLN A 123 0.66 15.27 8.45
N THR A 124 0.78 14.38 9.44
CA THR A 124 1.89 13.44 9.54
C THR A 124 1.96 12.53 8.32
N ILE A 125 0.86 11.89 7.95
CA ILE A 125 0.84 10.98 6.80
C ILE A 125 1.09 11.74 5.48
N THR A 126 0.56 12.96 5.34
CA THR A 126 0.85 13.83 4.19
C THR A 126 2.34 14.15 4.10
N GLY A 127 3.00 14.46 5.23
CA GLY A 127 4.44 14.67 5.28
C GLY A 127 5.24 13.44 4.85
N SER A 128 4.83 12.25 5.32
CA SER A 128 5.43 10.97 4.93
C SER A 128 5.28 10.70 3.43
N PHE A 129 4.10 10.91 2.85
CA PHE A 129 3.88 10.76 1.41
C PHE A 129 4.67 11.78 0.58
N LYS A 130 4.83 13.03 1.03
CA LYS A 130 5.70 14.01 0.36
C LYS A 130 7.17 13.58 0.38
N SER A 131 7.65 13.07 1.52
CA SER A 131 9.02 12.52 1.61
C SER A 131 9.18 11.31 0.68
N LEU A 132 8.18 10.44 0.63
CA LEU A 132 8.16 9.27 -0.24
C LEU A 132 8.18 9.67 -1.72
N GLN A 133 7.39 10.67 -2.12
CA GLN A 133 7.40 11.24 -3.47
C GLN A 133 8.80 11.71 -3.87
N ALA A 134 9.45 12.52 -3.03
CA ALA A 134 10.79 13.03 -3.30
C ALA A 134 11.84 11.91 -3.42
N LYS A 135 11.66 10.79 -2.71
CA LYS A 135 12.54 9.62 -2.84
C LYS A 135 12.26 8.82 -4.12
N LEU A 136 10.99 8.67 -4.51
CA LEU A 136 10.60 8.02 -5.76
C LEU A 136 11.09 8.81 -6.98
N GLU A 137 11.04 10.14 -6.93
CA GLU A 137 11.55 11.00 -8.00
C GLU A 137 13.06 10.85 -8.22
N ARG A 138 13.83 10.53 -7.16
CA ARG A 138 15.27 10.24 -7.27
C ARG A 138 15.59 8.88 -7.89
N LEU A 139 14.62 7.97 -7.92
CA LEU A 139 14.74 6.64 -8.52
C LEU A 139 14.27 6.59 -9.98
N HIS A 140 13.60 7.66 -10.44
CA HIS A 140 13.18 7.83 -11.83
C HIS A 140 14.36 8.22 -12.72
#